data_AF-A0A954LRY7-F1
#
_entry.id   AF-A0A954LRY7-F1
#
_cell.length_a   1.000
_cell.length_b   1.000
_cell.length_c   1.000
_cell.angle_alpha   90.00
_cell.angle_beta   90.00
_cell.angle_gamma   90.00
#
_symmetry.space_group_name_H-M   'P 1'
#
loop_
_entity.id
_entity.type
_entity.pdbx_description
1 polymer ?
#
loop_
_entity_poly.entity_id
_entity_poly.type
_entity_poly.pdbx_seq_one_letter_code
_entity_poly.pdbx_strand_id
1 'polypeptide(L)' 'MAIDKSLKRSGRLLRARNVLTREERIEQMKFNDRWDDERSPFGLPKTRVIRSVIGKKKKKKSAEDDEAGSTPAKK' A
#
# COMPACT_ATOMS: atom_id res chain seq x y z
N MET A 1 -32.49 -25.00 -3.89
CA MET A 1 -33.27 -24.11 -3.00
C MET A 1 -32.98 -22.67 -3.41
N ALA A 2 -34.00 -21.95 -3.87
CA ALA A 2 -33.87 -20.55 -4.27
C ALA A 2 -33.83 -19.68 -3.01
N ILE A 3 -32.85 -18.78 -2.94
CA ILE A 3 -32.74 -17.79 -1.85
C ILE A 3 -33.51 -16.54 -2.27
N ASP A 4 -34.41 -16.08 -1.40
CA ASP A 4 -35.15 -14.83 -1.59
C ASP A 4 -34.22 -13.60 -1.60
N LYS A 5 -34.60 -12.56 -2.37
CA LYS A 5 -33.77 -11.36 -2.55
C LYS A 5 -33.48 -10.63 -1.22
N SER A 6 -34.39 -10.69 -0.26
CA SER A 6 -34.23 -10.08 1.08
C SER A 6 -33.18 -10.80 1.94
N LEU A 7 -32.97 -12.11 1.69
CA LEU A 7 -32.00 -12.95 2.39
C LEU A 7 -30.60 -12.90 1.75
N LYS A 8 -30.43 -12.13 0.67
CA LYS A 8 -29.15 -11.95 -0.01
C LYS A 8 -28.23 -11.03 0.80
N ARG A 9 -27.28 -11.62 1.51
CA ARG A 9 -26.26 -10.89 2.27
C ARG A 9 -25.41 -10.00 1.33
N SER A 10 -25.43 -8.69 1.53
CA SER A 10 -24.89 -7.67 0.61
C SER A 10 -23.37 -7.44 0.65
N GLY A 11 -22.62 -8.20 1.45
CA GLY A 11 -21.22 -7.87 1.72
C GLY A 11 -20.32 -9.08 1.62
N ARG A 12 -19.75 -9.34 0.43
CA ARG A 12 -18.62 -10.27 0.31
C ARG A 12 -17.26 -9.62 0.06
N LEU A 13 -17.16 -8.41 -0.54
CA LEU A 13 -15.89 -7.62 -0.61
C LEU A 13 -16.06 -6.30 -1.40
N LEU A 14 -17.02 -5.43 -1.04
CA LEU A 14 -17.11 -4.10 -1.67
C LEU A 14 -15.93 -3.18 -1.31
N ARG A 15 -15.15 -3.53 -0.28
CA ARG A 15 -14.04 -2.74 0.23
C ARG A 15 -12.71 -3.29 -0.27
N ALA A 16 -11.80 -2.40 -0.65
CA ALA A 16 -10.41 -2.76 -0.91
C ALA A 16 -9.81 -3.52 0.28
N ARG A 17 -8.98 -4.53 0.00
CA ARG A 17 -8.26 -5.29 1.02
C ARG A 17 -7.26 -4.38 1.74
N ASN A 18 -6.98 -4.68 3.01
CA ASN A 18 -6.01 -3.91 3.81
C ASN A 18 -4.56 -4.41 3.62
N VAL A 19 -4.39 -5.69 3.28
CA VAL A 19 -3.09 -6.36 3.13
C VAL A 19 -3.02 -7.03 1.76
N LEU A 20 -1.85 -6.95 1.13
CA LEU A 20 -1.55 -7.60 -0.15
C LEU A 20 -1.70 -9.14 -0.06
N THR A 21 -2.02 -9.80 -1.17
CA THR A 21 -1.97 -11.27 -1.26
C THR A 21 -0.55 -11.75 -1.01
N ARG A 22 -0.39 -13.01 -0.64
CA ARG A 22 0.93 -13.61 -0.41
C ARG A 22 1.90 -13.40 -1.59
N GLU A 23 1.43 -13.62 -2.81
CA GLU A 23 2.18 -13.42 -4.06
C GLU A 23 2.61 -11.96 -4.21
N GLU A 24 1.65 -11.02 -4.10
CA GLU A 24 1.91 -9.57 -4.15
C GLU A 24 2.93 -9.13 -3.07
N ARG A 25 2.95 -9.80 -1.90
CA ARG A 25 3.94 -9.52 -0.85
C ARG A 25 5.33 -10.00 -1.21
N ILE A 26 5.45 -11.15 -1.85
CA ILE A 26 6.74 -11.68 -2.32
C ILE A 26 7.29 -10.73 -3.38
N GLU A 27 6.48 -10.33 -4.36
CA GLU A 27 6.87 -9.36 -5.38
C GLU A 27 7.31 -8.03 -4.77
N GLN A 28 6.56 -7.49 -3.80
CA GLN A 28 6.92 -6.27 -3.11
C GLN A 28 8.21 -6.39 -2.30
N MET A 29 8.51 -7.56 -1.72
CA MET A 29 9.77 -7.80 -1.03
C MET A 29 10.95 -8.02 -1.98
N LYS A 30 10.71 -8.64 -3.14
CA LYS A 30 11.68 -8.74 -4.24
C LYS A 30 12.05 -7.35 -4.76
N PHE A 31 11.06 -6.48 -4.96
CA PHE A 31 11.30 -5.08 -5.36
C PHE A 31 12.13 -4.29 -4.33
N ASN A 32 12.02 -4.63 -3.04
CA ASN A 32 12.74 -3.97 -1.97
C ASN A 32 14.08 -4.67 -1.60
N ASP A 33 14.54 -5.64 -2.39
CA ASP A 33 15.74 -6.45 -2.17
C ASP A 33 15.81 -7.12 -0.77
N ARG A 34 14.64 -7.44 -0.19
CA ARG A 34 14.51 -8.09 1.13
C ARG A 34 14.01 -9.53 1.05
N TRP A 35 13.81 -10.03 -0.16
CA TRP A 35 13.36 -11.39 -0.41
C TRP A 35 14.55 -12.31 -0.64
N ASP A 36 14.48 -13.49 -0.04
CA ASP A 36 15.42 -14.60 -0.24
C ASP A 36 14.60 -15.78 -0.76
N ASP A 37 15.07 -16.43 -1.83
CA ASP A 37 14.35 -17.52 -2.49
C ASP A 37 14.35 -18.82 -1.67
N GLU A 38 15.26 -18.97 -0.70
CA GLU A 38 15.25 -20.08 0.26
C GLU A 38 14.22 -19.87 1.39
N ARG A 39 13.66 -18.67 1.49
CA ARG A 39 12.73 -18.32 2.56
C ARG A 39 11.37 -18.95 2.32
N SER A 40 10.81 -19.54 3.38
CA SER A 40 9.42 -20.03 3.35
C SER A 40 8.46 -18.89 2.98
N PRO A 41 7.54 -19.10 2.03
CA PRO A 41 6.59 -18.06 1.68
C PRO A 41 5.49 -17.90 2.76
N PHE A 42 5.48 -18.71 3.83
CA PHE A 42 4.56 -18.55 4.97
C PHE A 42 5.14 -17.58 6.02
N GLY A 43 4.29 -16.90 6.78
CA GLY A 43 4.74 -15.99 7.85
C GLY A 43 5.32 -14.64 7.37
N LEU A 44 5.04 -14.22 6.14
CA LEU A 44 5.57 -12.96 5.61
C LEU A 44 5.06 -11.74 6.38
N PRO A 45 5.83 -10.62 6.43
CA PRO A 45 5.39 -9.36 7.00
C PRO A 45 4.08 -8.85 6.36
N LYS A 46 3.22 -8.22 7.15
CA LYS A 46 1.96 -7.63 6.64
C LYS A 46 2.26 -6.33 5.89
N THR A 47 2.26 -6.37 4.56
CA THR A 47 2.41 -5.15 3.74
C THR A 47 1.04 -4.63 3.30
N ARG A 48 0.85 -3.32 3.46
CA ARG A 48 -0.42 -2.64 3.19
C ARG A 48 -0.60 -2.41 1.69
N VAL A 49 -1.84 -2.47 1.22
CA VAL A 49 -2.20 -2.04 -0.14
C VAL A 49 -1.99 -0.52 -0.29
N ILE A 50 -1.17 -0.10 -1.25
CA ILE A 50 -0.96 1.31 -1.57
C ILE A 50 -2.21 1.85 -2.25
N ARG A 51 -2.87 2.83 -1.63
CA ARG A 51 -4.05 3.50 -2.19
C ARG A 51 -3.60 4.77 -2.90
N SER A 52 -3.38 4.68 -4.21
CA SER A 52 -3.04 5.83 -5.03
C SER A 52 -4.21 6.81 -5.09
N VAL A 53 -4.04 8.01 -4.55
CA VAL A 53 -5.01 9.11 -4.65
C VAL A 53 -4.81 9.91 -5.94
N ILE A 54 -4.96 9.24 -7.09
CA ILE A 54 -4.85 9.91 -8.40
C ILE A 54 -6.12 10.74 -8.58
N GLY A 55 -6.01 12.06 -8.34
CA GLY A 55 -7.15 12.99 -8.48
C GLY A 55 -7.19 14.20 -7.55
N LYS A 56 -6.19 14.45 -6.69
CA LYS A 56 -6.10 15.74 -5.97
C LYS A 56 -5.68 16.83 -6.95
N LYS A 57 -6.66 17.57 -7.49
CA LYS A 57 -6.42 18.81 -8.25
C LYS A 57 -5.54 19.76 -7.43
N LYS A 58 -4.47 20.28 -8.04
CA LYS A 58 -3.54 21.26 -7.45
C LYS A 58 -4.34 22.46 -6.91
N LYS A 59 -4.25 22.74 -5.61
CA LYS A 59 -4.56 24.07 -5.08
C LYS A 59 -3.28 24.89 -5.14
N LYS A 60 -3.26 25.91 -5.99
CA LYS A 60 -2.15 26.86 -6.17
C LYS A 60 -2.19 27.91 -5.04
N LYS A 61 -0.99 28.38 -4.66
CA LYS A 61 -0.58 29.40 -3.66
C LYS A 61 -0.34 28.82 -2.25
N SER A 62 0.82 29.00 -1.62
CA SER A 62 1.84 30.05 -1.73
C SER A 62 3.25 29.48 -1.93
N ALA A 63 4.02 30.15 -2.79
CA ALA A 63 5.47 30.16 -2.71
C ALA A 63 5.87 30.98 -1.48
N GLU A 64 6.85 30.47 -0.73
CA GLU A 64 7.79 31.14 0.19
C GLU A 64 8.10 30.13 1.31
N ASP A 65 9.07 29.26 1.03
CA ASP A 65 10.17 28.89 1.93
C ASP A 65 11.10 27.95 1.13
N ASP A 66 11.84 28.56 0.21
CA ASP A 66 13.08 27.96 -0.32
C ASP A 66 14.21 28.53 0.55
N GLU A 67 15.18 27.68 0.88
CA GLU A 67 16.51 28.05 1.39
C GLU A 67 16.66 28.32 2.91
N ALA A 68 16.95 27.25 3.66
CA ALA A 68 17.98 27.29 4.71
C ALA A 68 18.39 25.87 5.15
N GLY A 69 19.62 25.46 4.83
CA GLY A 69 20.29 24.42 5.64
C GLY A 69 21.11 23.36 4.91
N SER A 70 21.95 23.76 3.96
CA SER A 70 23.19 23.04 3.66
C SER A 70 23.99 22.75 4.95
N THR A 71 24.37 21.47 5.13
CA THR A 71 25.55 20.87 5.81
C THR A 71 26.14 21.51 7.10
N PRO A 72 26.68 20.70 8.04
CA PRO A 72 28.09 20.37 7.89
C PRO A 72 28.49 18.96 8.35
N ALA A 73 29.48 18.41 7.65
CA ALA A 73 30.36 17.36 8.15
C ALA A 73 31.32 17.92 9.22
N LYS A 74 31.52 17.16 10.32
CA LYS A 74 32.78 17.07 11.10
C LYS A 74 32.61 16.06 12.26
N LYS A 75 33.19 14.87 12.15
CA LYS A 75 34.42 14.42 12.83
C LYS A 75 34.69 12.95 12.49
#